data_AF-A0AAN1NQE9-F1
#
_entry.id   AF-A0AAN1NQE9-F1
#
_cell.length_a   1.000
_cell.length_b   1.000
_cell.length_c   1.000
_cell.angle_alpha   90.00
_cell.angle_beta   90.00
_cell.angle_gamma   90.00
#
_symmetry.space_group_name_H-M   'P 1'
#
loop_
_entity.id
_entity.type
_entity.pdbx_description
1 polymer ?
#
loop_
_entity_poly.entity_id
_entity_poly.type
_entity_poly.pdbx_seq_one_letter_code
_entity_poly.pdbx_strand_id
1 'polypeptide(L)'
;MKKVAQFRRSNGANAGFSEKLAWQLSKGPATGRELAERLGMTLSEFNRLVLHIMRRGGETLQVEASNQVFLGGGSIDRTYTLVRNPRRVAPPPCKTMVINYSNDRSEEAIKRHREAATRRARLIASGLYLECMG
;
A
#
# COMPACT_ATOMS: atom_id res chain seq x y z
N MET A 1 -13.89 11.60 12.50
CA MET A 1 -13.49 11.02 11.19
C MET A 1 -13.16 9.55 11.39
N LYS A 2 -13.78 8.61 10.66
CA LYS A 2 -13.42 7.18 10.71
C LYS A 2 -11.95 7.06 10.28
N LYS A 3 -11.10 6.41 11.09
CA LYS A 3 -9.69 6.17 10.75
C LYS A 3 -9.63 5.43 9.41
N VAL A 4 -9.01 6.03 8.39
CA VAL A 4 -8.81 5.37 7.10
C VAL A 4 -7.77 4.28 7.32
N ALA A 5 -8.13 3.03 7.03
CA ALA A 5 -7.37 1.84 7.45
C ALA A 5 -5.90 1.77 6.95
N GLN A 6 -5.51 2.65 6.03
CA GLN A 6 -4.21 2.64 5.36
C GLN A 6 -3.04 3.14 6.22
N PHE A 7 -3.27 4.01 7.20
CA PHE A 7 -2.20 4.65 7.97
C PHE A 7 -1.87 3.93 9.29
N ARG A 8 -2.54 2.80 9.56
CA ARG A 8 -2.44 2.04 10.82
C ARG A 8 -1.12 1.29 11.04
N ARG A 9 -0.18 1.30 10.08
CA ARG A 9 1.03 0.44 10.10
C ARG A 9 2.35 1.20 10.31
N SER A 10 2.32 2.40 10.88
CA SER A 10 3.53 3.11 11.29
C SER A 10 3.58 3.20 12.82
N ASN A 11 4.69 2.76 13.41
CA ASN A 11 4.98 2.91 14.85
C ASN A 11 6.06 3.97 15.11
N GLY A 12 6.48 4.73 14.09
CA GLY A 12 7.49 5.78 14.24
C GLY A 12 6.92 7.07 14.83
N ALA A 13 7.80 8.00 15.21
CA ALA A 13 7.42 9.31 15.76
C ALA A 13 6.43 10.10 14.87
N ASN A 14 6.49 9.88 13.55
CA ASN A 14 5.63 10.53 12.55
C ASN A 14 4.46 9.66 12.07
N ALA A 15 4.09 8.63 12.84
CA ALA A 15 2.92 7.81 12.57
C ALA A 15 1.65 8.66 12.46
N GLY A 16 0.86 8.42 11.40
CA GLY A 16 -0.37 9.17 11.14
C GLY A 16 -0.17 10.60 10.65
N PHE A 17 1.05 11.04 10.29
CA PHE A 17 1.30 12.41 9.80
C PHE A 17 0.36 12.80 8.65
N SER A 18 0.22 11.95 7.64
CA SER A 18 -0.67 12.15 6.50
C SER A 18 -2.15 12.23 6.88
N GLU A 19 -2.60 11.50 7.91
CA GLU A 19 -3.99 11.61 8.43
C GLU A 19 -4.20 12.95 9.11
N LYS A 20 -3.27 13.33 9.98
CA LYS A 20 -3.34 14.59 10.72
C LYS A 20 -3.29 15.76 9.73
N LEU A 21 -2.40 15.70 8.74
CA LEU A 21 -2.30 16.70 7.67
C LEU A 21 -3.59 16.80 6.86
N ALA A 22 -4.15 15.67 6.42
CA ALA A 22 -5.41 15.65 5.69
C ALA A 22 -6.56 16.23 6.53
N TRP A 23 -6.61 15.93 7.82
CA TRP A 23 -7.63 16.47 8.71
C TRP A 23 -7.47 17.98 8.91
N GLN A 24 -6.25 18.49 9.08
CA GLN A 24 -6.03 19.93 9.18
C GLN A 24 -6.43 20.65 7.90
N LEU A 25 -6.05 20.12 6.74
CA LEU A 25 -6.35 20.73 5.45
C LEU A 25 -7.82 20.55 5.01
N SER A 26 -8.55 19.57 5.58
CA SER A 26 -10.00 19.45 5.36
C SER A 26 -10.80 20.63 5.93
N LYS A 27 -10.20 21.42 6.83
CA LYS A 27 -10.79 22.64 7.38
C LYS A 27 -10.53 23.87 6.53
N GLY A 28 -9.60 23.77 5.57
CA GLY A 28 -9.20 24.88 4.71
C GLY A 28 -7.69 24.92 4.47
N PRO A 29 -7.24 25.81 3.56
CA PRO A 29 -5.82 26.08 3.32
C PRO A 29 -5.11 26.56 4.59
N ALA A 30 -3.86 26.15 4.78
CA ALA A 30 -3.04 26.59 5.92
C ALA A 30 -1.56 26.72 5.52
N THR A 31 -0.83 27.60 6.21
CA THR A 31 0.61 27.77 6.00
C THR A 31 1.41 26.61 6.61
N GLY A 32 2.63 26.38 6.13
CA GLY A 32 3.53 25.38 6.68
C GLY A 32 3.85 25.63 8.15
N ARG A 33 3.97 26.90 8.56
CA ARG A 33 4.17 27.28 9.97
C ARG A 33 2.98 26.93 10.85
N GLU A 34 1.76 27.29 10.43
CA GLU A 34 0.54 26.92 11.18
C GLU A 34 0.39 25.40 11.29
N LEU A 35 0.68 24.67 10.21
CA LEU A 35 0.59 23.21 10.21
C LEU A 35 1.66 22.58 11.10
N ALA A 36 2.88 23.09 11.08
CA ALA A 36 3.96 22.63 11.94
C ALA A 36 3.61 22.84 13.43
N GLU A 37 3.09 24.03 13.78
CA GLU A 37 2.66 24.36 15.13
C GLU A 37 1.52 23.45 15.60
N ARG A 38 0.46 23.29 14.79
CA ARG A 38 -0.68 22.40 15.11
C ARG A 38 -0.29 20.92 15.25
N LEU A 39 0.81 20.52 14.63
CA LEU A 39 1.32 19.14 14.68
C LEU A 39 2.44 18.95 15.72
N GLY A 40 2.85 20.02 16.40
CA GLY A 40 3.90 19.99 17.43
C GLY A 40 5.28 19.65 16.88
N MET A 41 5.62 20.15 15.68
CA MET A 41 6.90 19.90 15.02
C MET A 41 7.52 21.19 14.46
N THR A 42 8.79 21.14 14.08
CA THR A 42 9.46 22.28 13.46
C THR A 42 9.04 22.46 11.99
N LEU A 43 9.15 23.68 11.47
CA LEU A 43 8.88 23.96 10.05
C LEU A 43 9.78 23.13 9.12
N SER A 44 11.03 22.88 9.52
CA SER A 44 11.98 22.07 8.76
C SER A 44 11.53 20.60 8.67
N GLU A 45 11.12 20.01 9.79
CA GLU A 45 10.58 18.65 9.83
C GLU A 45 9.30 18.52 9.01
N PHE A 46 8.40 19.49 9.15
CA PHE A 46 7.17 19.56 8.36
C PHE A 46 7.48 19.60 6.86
N ASN A 47 8.36 20.51 6.44
CA ASN A 47 8.77 20.66 5.05
C ASN A 47 9.39 19.37 4.49
N ARG A 48 10.19 18.65 5.29
CA ARG A 48 10.74 17.35 4.89
C ARG A 48 9.64 16.31 4.66
N LEU A 49 8.68 16.22 5.57
CA LEU A 49 7.61 15.22 5.50
C LEU A 49 6.62 15.51 4.37
N VAL A 50 6.20 16.76 4.21
CA VAL A 50 5.23 17.14 3.17
C VAL A 50 5.81 16.98 1.77
N LEU A 51 7.11 17.19 1.60
CA LEU A 51 7.81 16.96 0.34
C LEU A 51 7.68 15.51 -0.14
N HIS A 52 7.74 14.52 0.77
CA HIS A 52 7.56 13.11 0.42
C HIS A 52 6.15 12.80 -0.06
N ILE A 53 5.14 13.49 0.48
CA ILE A 53 3.74 13.35 0.06
C ILE A 53 3.56 13.94 -1.35
N MET A 54 4.15 15.11 -1.60
CA MET A 54 4.02 15.83 -2.87
C MET A 54 4.81 15.19 -4.02
N ARG A 55 6.03 14.68 -3.79
CA ARG A 55 6.96 14.18 -4.83
C ARG A 55 6.43 13.03 -5.69
N ARG A 56 5.39 12.31 -5.26
CA ARG A 56 4.79 11.21 -6.03
C ARG A 56 3.33 11.45 -6.41
N GLY A 57 2.85 12.70 -6.36
CA GLY A 57 1.44 13.03 -6.61
C GLY A 57 0.46 12.37 -5.62
N GLY A 58 1.00 11.80 -4.53
CA GLY A 58 0.34 11.11 -3.44
C GLY A 58 -0.89 10.29 -3.81
N GLU A 59 -0.69 9.03 -4.18
CA GLU A 59 -1.74 8.03 -4.47
C GLU A 59 -2.88 8.00 -3.43
N THR A 60 -2.51 8.13 -2.16
CA THR A 60 -3.42 8.14 -1.02
C THR A 60 -3.90 9.54 -0.65
N LEU A 61 -3.05 10.56 -0.76
CA LEU A 61 -3.31 11.94 -0.31
C LEU A 61 -2.64 12.91 -1.28
N GLN A 62 -3.41 13.79 -1.91
CA GLN A 62 -2.87 14.79 -2.84
C GLN A 62 -2.96 16.18 -2.20
N VAL A 63 -1.80 16.78 -1.98
CA VAL A 63 -1.62 18.12 -1.42
C VAL A 63 -0.91 18.97 -2.46
N GLU A 64 -1.41 20.18 -2.67
CA GLU A 64 -0.78 21.19 -3.49
C GLU A 64 -0.16 22.25 -2.57
N ALA A 65 0.93 22.84 -3.02
CA ALA A 65 1.57 23.94 -2.33
C ALA A 65 1.64 25.15 -3.26
N SER A 66 1.33 26.31 -2.72
CA SER A 66 1.51 27.60 -3.38
C SER A 66 2.97 27.96 -3.58
N ASN A 67 3.19 29.11 -4.23
CA ASN A 67 4.52 29.69 -4.42
C ASN A 67 5.27 29.85 -3.10
N GLN A 68 6.59 29.78 -3.21
CA GLN A 68 7.49 29.91 -2.06
C GLN A 68 7.43 31.33 -1.49
N VAL A 69 7.21 31.41 -0.18
CA VAL A 69 7.30 32.65 0.59
C VAL A 69 8.56 32.59 1.43
N PHE A 70 9.49 33.52 1.21
CA PHE A 70 10.73 33.62 1.97
C PHE A 70 10.47 34.38 3.27
N LEU A 71 10.89 33.79 4.38
CA LEU A 71 10.66 34.34 5.72
C LEU A 71 11.88 35.05 6.31
N GLY A 72 12.96 35.15 5.53
CA GLY A 72 14.29 35.51 6.04
C GLY A 72 15.02 34.32 6.65
N GLY A 73 16.34 34.45 6.83
CA GLY A 73 17.18 33.42 7.45
C GLY A 73 17.23 32.08 6.71
N GLY A 74 16.99 32.07 5.40
CA GLY A 74 16.97 30.85 4.57
C GLY A 74 15.73 29.97 4.74
N SER A 75 14.72 30.42 5.52
CA SER A 75 13.49 29.67 5.74
C SER A 75 12.46 29.95 4.66
N ILE A 76 11.85 28.87 4.15
CA ILE A 76 10.83 28.89 3.10
C ILE A 76 9.53 28.34 3.65
N ASP A 77 8.44 29.04 3.38
CA ASP A 77 7.08 28.64 3.74
C ASP A 77 6.19 28.62 2.50
N ARG A 78 5.11 27.85 2.58
CA ARG A 78 4.12 27.69 1.52
C ARG A 78 2.75 27.54 2.17
N THR A 79 1.72 28.04 1.50
CA THR A 79 0.34 27.65 1.80
C THR A 79 0.05 26.31 1.14
N TYR A 80 -0.49 25.38 1.92
CA TYR A 80 -0.84 24.03 1.47
C TYR A 80 -2.35 23.90 1.37
N THR A 81 -2.80 23.22 0.32
CA THR A 81 -4.22 22.96 0.02
C THR A 81 -4.46 21.48 -0.23
N LEU A 82 -5.60 20.97 0.24
CA LEU A 82 -6.03 19.61 -0.04
C LEU A 82 -6.69 19.57 -1.41
N VAL A 83 -6.07 18.89 -2.38
CA VAL A 83 -6.62 18.77 -3.74
C VAL A 83 -7.73 17.72 -3.79
N ARG A 84 -7.54 16.60 -3.08
CA ARG A 84 -8.52 15.51 -3.03
C ARG A 84 -8.61 14.88 -1.66
N ASN A 85 -9.79 14.36 -1.35
CA ASN A 85 -9.99 13.59 -0.15
C ASN A 85 -9.10 12.33 -0.13
N PRO A 86 -8.54 11.97 1.04
CA PRO A 86 -7.71 10.78 1.15
C PRO A 86 -8.48 9.53 0.72
N ARG A 87 -7.87 8.70 -0.12
CA ARG A 87 -8.48 7.46 -0.61
C ARG A 87 -7.60 6.25 -0.32
N ARG A 88 -8.25 5.11 -0.09
CA ARG A 88 -7.54 3.83 0.04
C ARG A 88 -7.04 3.38 -1.33
N VAL A 89 -5.73 3.28 -1.46
CA VAL A 89 -5.05 2.57 -2.56
C VAL A 89 -4.65 1.20 -2.05
N ALA A 90 -5.40 0.19 -2.47
CA ALA A 90 -4.98 -1.19 -2.30
C ALA A 90 -3.89 -1.47 -3.35
N PRO A 91 -2.81 -2.19 -2.98
CA PRO A 91 -1.91 -2.71 -4.01
C PRO A 91 -2.74 -3.56 -4.99
N PRO A 92 -2.40 -3.54 -6.30
CA PRO A 92 -3.04 -4.42 -7.25
C PRO A 92 -2.91 -5.87 -6.77
N PRO A 93 -3.91 -6.73 -7.04
CA PRO A 93 -3.82 -8.13 -6.66
C PRO A 93 -2.53 -8.72 -7.23
N CYS A 94 -1.67 -9.25 -6.36
CA CYS A 94 -0.49 -9.99 -6.82
C CYS A 94 -0.95 -11.14 -7.71
N LYS A 95 -0.17 -11.46 -8.75
CA LYS A 95 -0.37 -12.69 -9.51
C LYS A 95 -0.43 -13.86 -8.53
N THR A 96 -1.39 -14.77 -8.72
CA THR A 96 -1.56 -15.96 -7.88
C THR A 96 -0.24 -16.70 -7.80
N MET A 97 0.40 -16.63 -6.64
CA MET A 97 1.65 -17.35 -6.41
C MET A 97 1.27 -18.82 -6.20
N VAL A 98 1.69 -19.70 -7.10
CA VAL A 98 1.49 -21.14 -6.92
C VAL A 98 2.45 -21.59 -5.82
N ILE A 99 1.95 -21.72 -4.59
CA ILE A 99 2.77 -22.00 -3.40
C ILE A 99 3.36 -23.42 -3.44
N ASN A 100 2.74 -24.37 -4.16
CA ASN A 100 3.26 -25.71 -4.41
C ASN A 100 2.82 -26.24 -5.78
N TYR A 101 3.74 -26.84 -6.55
CA TYR A 101 3.43 -27.56 -7.81
C TYR A 101 2.46 -28.74 -7.61
N SER A 102 2.29 -29.24 -6.37
CA SER A 102 1.31 -30.28 -6.05
C SER A 102 -0.15 -29.83 -6.19
N ASN A 103 -0.39 -28.52 -6.25
CA ASN A 103 -1.70 -27.93 -6.52
C ASN A 103 -1.79 -27.35 -7.94
N ASP A 104 -0.96 -27.83 -8.87
CA ASP A 104 -1.14 -27.50 -10.28
C ASP A 104 -2.50 -28.03 -10.76
N ARG A 105 -3.41 -27.09 -11.06
CA ARG A 105 -4.76 -27.34 -11.57
C ARG A 105 -4.87 -27.01 -13.05
N SER A 106 -3.74 -26.93 -13.76
CA SER A 106 -3.73 -26.85 -15.22
C SER A 106 -4.48 -28.05 -15.82
N GLU A 107 -5.08 -27.84 -16.99
CA GLU A 107 -5.80 -28.92 -17.69
C GLU A 107 -4.89 -30.12 -17.98
N GLU A 108 -3.61 -29.85 -18.25
CA GLU A 108 -2.58 -30.87 -18.46
C GLU A 108 -2.30 -31.70 -17.21
N ALA A 109 -2.16 -31.07 -16.04
CA ALA A 109 -1.96 -31.78 -14.77
C ALA A 109 -3.18 -32.64 -14.43
N ILE A 110 -4.39 -32.11 -14.61
CA ILE A 110 -5.64 -32.85 -14.38
C ILE A 110 -5.71 -34.10 -15.27
N LYS A 111 -5.34 -33.97 -16.54
CA LYS A 111 -5.31 -35.10 -17.48
C LYS A 111 -4.32 -36.18 -17.03
N ARG A 112 -3.08 -35.81 -16.69
CA ARG A 112 -2.05 -36.75 -16.20
C ARG A 112 -2.50 -37.48 -14.94
N HIS A 113 -3.09 -36.78 -13.98
CA HIS A 113 -3.58 -37.41 -12.73
C HIS A 113 -4.73 -38.39 -12.97
N ARG A 114 -5.65 -38.09 -13.89
CA ARG A 114 -6.73 -39.02 -14.27
C ARG A 114 -6.18 -40.28 -14.94
N GLU A 115 -5.23 -40.14 -15.86
CA GLU A 115 -4.59 -41.27 -16.53
C GLU A 115 -3.85 -42.17 -15.53
N ALA A 116 -3.06 -41.59 -14.63
CA ALA A 116 -2.38 -42.33 -13.56
C ALA A 116 -3.38 -43.07 -12.64
N ALA A 117 -4.48 -42.41 -12.25
CA ALA A 117 -5.51 -43.01 -11.41
C ALA A 117 -6.22 -44.20 -12.11
N THR A 118 -6.58 -44.06 -13.38
CA THR A 118 -7.19 -45.17 -14.14
C THR A 118 -6.25 -46.35 -14.33
N ARG A 119 -4.96 -46.09 -14.58
CA ARG A 119 -3.93 -47.14 -14.64
C ARG A 119 -3.80 -47.87 -13.31
N ARG A 120 -3.77 -47.13 -12.19
CA ARG A 120 -3.73 -47.71 -10.83
C ARG A 120 -4.97 -48.56 -10.54
N ALA A 121 -6.16 -48.10 -10.92
CA ALA A 121 -7.40 -48.86 -10.74
C ALA A 121 -7.38 -50.20 -11.49
N ARG A 122 -6.85 -50.23 -12.72
CA ARG A 122 -6.67 -51.48 -13.49
C ARG A 122 -5.71 -52.45 -12.82
N LEU A 123 -4.57 -51.95 -12.33
CA LEU A 123 -3.56 -52.78 -11.67
C LEU A 123 -4.10 -53.41 -10.36
N ILE A 124 -4.82 -52.62 -9.56
CA ILE A 124 -5.50 -53.11 -8.35
C ILE A 124 -6.54 -54.17 -8.71
N ALA A 125 -7.34 -53.95 -9.76
CA ALA A 125 -8.33 -54.93 -10.22
C ALA A 125 -7.68 -56.26 -10.67
N SER A 126 -6.46 -56.22 -11.22
CA SER A 126 -5.66 -57.40 -11.56
C SER A 126 -4.89 -58.02 -10.38
N GLY A 127 -5.06 -57.50 -9.16
CA GLY A 127 -4.36 -57.99 -7.95
C GLY A 127 -2.88 -57.61 -7.87
N LEU A 128 -2.40 -56.72 -8.75
CA LEU A 128 -1.02 -56.25 -8.81
C LEU A 128 -0.90 -54.91 -8.07
N TYR A 129 -0.45 -54.97 -6.82
CA TYR A 129 -0.13 -53.78 -6.01
C TYR A 129 1.31 -53.35 -6.25
N LEU A 130 1.59 -52.85 -7.45
CA LEU A 130 2.86 -52.20 -7.72
C LEU A 130 2.74 -50.72 -7.33
N GLU A 131 3.50 -50.30 -6.32
CA GLU A 131 3.79 -48.89 -6.06
C GLU A 131 4.65 -48.35 -7.20
N CYS A 132 4.06 -48.10 -8.36
CA CYS A 132 4.75 -47.37 -9.42
C CYS A 132 4.80 -45.88 -9.05
N MET A 133 5.73 -45.55 -8.16
CA MET A 133 6.24 -44.20 -7.96
C MET A 133 7.35 -43.96 -8.99
N GLY A 134 7.00 -43.21 -10.03
CA GLY A 134 7.90 -42.64 -11.03
C GLY A 134 7.17 -41.49 -11.71
#